data_AF-A0A2V7E9G1-F1
#
_entry.id   AF-A0A2V7E9G1-F1
#
_cell.length_a   1.000
_cell.length_b   1.000
_cell.length_c   1.000
_cell.angle_alpha   90.00
_cell.angle_beta   90.00
_cell.angle_gamma   90.00
#
_symmetry.space_group_name_H-M   'P 1'
#
loop_
_entity.id
_entity.type
_entity.pdbx_description
1 polymer ?
#
loop_
_entity_poly.entity_id
_entity_poly.type
_entity_poly.pdbx_seq_one_letter_code
_entity_poly.pdbx_strand_id
1 'polypeptide(L)'
;KEGITSFVIIPTGGLVAGQAALADVVPGTTTDMIIRAPVAMVAEVGDPLSVGLSSRGEIIVKLRELLEDTKFFRTHRDAFDRAQSRPFAASRLDLQAMIPVIEGRLPLLITVDRASDIDAAMRIARDYNVKLIIGGGAEAWMIADKLAAARIPVLTGAMNNIPAGFAALGQRQENAGLLRKAGVQVALIGNAGGGDEEAFNVRNLKQEAGNAVSYGMTWDDALRAVTLAPAEFFGAADRIGSLQPGREGNVVVWSGDPFEFTTRVEHVFVRGREYKEKTRQDLLIERYRNLPGTHNAPLPE
;
A
#
# COMPACT_ATOMS: atom_id res chain seq x y z
N LYS A 1 0.03 20.30 2.01
CA LYS A 1 -0.62 20.86 3.22
C LYS A 1 -1.59 19.90 3.91
N GLU A 2 -2.02 18.79 3.29
CA GLU A 2 -2.92 17.80 3.93
C GLU A 2 -2.26 16.89 4.99
N GLY A 3 -1.08 17.28 5.52
CA GLY A 3 -0.38 16.51 6.54
C GLY A 3 0.31 15.22 6.07
N ILE A 4 0.43 15.00 4.75
CA ILE A 4 1.18 13.87 4.19
C ILE A 4 2.63 14.29 3.98
N THR A 5 3.56 13.54 4.60
CA THR A 5 5.01 13.79 4.56
C THR A 5 5.77 12.74 3.75
N SER A 6 5.29 11.49 3.76
CA SER A 6 5.89 10.37 3.04
C SER A 6 4.78 9.49 2.43
N PHE A 7 5.10 8.77 1.37
CA PHE A 7 4.17 7.89 0.67
C PHE A 7 4.89 6.69 0.04
N VAL A 8 4.14 5.61 -0.18
CA VAL A 8 4.62 4.42 -0.88
C VAL A 8 3.97 4.37 -2.26
N ILE A 9 4.79 4.20 -3.28
CA ILE A 9 4.37 3.98 -4.66
C ILE A 9 4.30 2.48 -4.88
N ILE A 10 3.14 1.97 -5.24
CA ILE A 10 2.87 0.56 -5.49
C ILE A 10 2.49 0.42 -6.97
N PRO A 11 3.29 -0.27 -7.81
CA PRO A 11 2.91 -0.54 -9.19
C PRO A 11 1.75 -1.55 -9.25
N THR A 12 0.95 -1.49 -10.32
CA THR A 12 -0.14 -2.42 -10.59
C THR A 12 0.02 -3.08 -11.95
N GLY A 13 -0.65 -4.22 -12.15
CA GLY A 13 -0.73 -4.92 -13.44
C GLY A 13 0.06 -6.23 -13.51
N GLY A 14 -0.51 -7.21 -14.22
CA GLY A 14 0.09 -8.53 -14.40
C GLY A 14 0.22 -9.33 -13.11
N LEU A 15 0.75 -10.56 -13.21
CA LEU A 15 0.97 -11.41 -12.04
C LEU A 15 1.97 -10.80 -11.04
N VAL A 16 3.01 -10.16 -11.55
CA VAL A 16 4.01 -9.41 -10.79
C VAL A 16 4.14 -8.04 -11.44
N ALA A 17 3.69 -7.02 -10.72
CA ALA A 17 3.65 -5.63 -11.20
C ALA A 17 5.01 -4.91 -11.10
N GLY A 18 5.96 -5.50 -10.36
CA GLY A 18 7.29 -4.95 -10.16
C GLY A 18 7.50 -4.47 -8.72
N GLN A 19 8.33 -3.45 -8.56
CA GLN A 19 8.85 -3.05 -7.24
C GLN A 19 8.20 -1.77 -6.71
N ALA A 20 7.81 -1.79 -5.44
CA ALA A 20 7.34 -0.62 -4.71
C ALA A 20 8.52 0.23 -4.20
N ALA A 21 8.29 1.54 -4.04
CA ALA A 21 9.26 2.50 -3.53
C ALA A 21 8.64 3.40 -2.45
N LEU A 22 9.43 3.75 -1.44
CA LEU A 22 9.06 4.68 -0.38
C LEU A 22 9.75 6.03 -0.62
N ALA A 23 8.98 7.11 -0.57
CA ALA A 23 9.43 8.46 -0.87
C ALA A 23 8.88 9.51 0.11
N ASP A 24 9.61 10.60 0.28
CA ASP A 24 9.14 11.80 0.96
C ASP A 24 8.60 12.83 -0.03
N VAL A 25 7.69 13.66 0.46
CA VAL A 25 7.22 14.85 -0.25
C VAL A 25 8.24 15.98 -0.06
N VAL A 26 9.30 15.97 -0.87
CA VAL A 26 10.33 17.03 -0.92
C VAL A 26 10.40 17.68 -2.31
N PRO A 27 10.83 18.95 -2.44
CA PRO A 27 10.96 19.59 -3.74
C PRO A 27 12.20 19.03 -4.44
N GLY A 28 12.16 18.91 -5.76
CA GLY A 28 13.30 18.47 -6.56
C GLY A 28 12.94 17.33 -7.50
N THR A 29 13.92 16.46 -7.73
CA THR A 29 13.79 15.31 -8.61
C THR A 29 13.21 14.11 -7.87
N THR A 30 12.71 13.12 -8.62
CA THR A 30 12.27 11.84 -8.03
C THR A 30 13.37 11.20 -7.17
N THR A 31 14.63 11.32 -7.56
CA THR A 31 15.77 10.79 -6.81
C THR A 31 15.91 11.43 -5.44
N ASP A 32 15.65 12.73 -5.32
CA ASP A 32 15.70 13.45 -4.04
C ASP A 32 14.60 12.97 -3.08
N MET A 33 13.47 12.53 -3.64
CA MET A 33 12.31 12.06 -2.88
C MET A 33 12.51 10.66 -2.29
N ILE A 34 13.25 9.77 -2.94
CA ILE A 34 13.37 8.36 -2.52
C ILE A 34 14.02 8.24 -1.13
N ILE A 35 13.29 7.60 -0.21
CA ILE A 35 13.81 7.16 1.10
C ILE A 35 14.45 5.79 0.92
N ARG A 36 13.73 4.87 0.28
CA ARG A 36 14.13 3.49 0.08
C ARG A 36 13.45 2.91 -1.16
N ALA A 37 14.22 2.26 -2.01
CA ALA A 37 13.72 1.50 -3.16
C ALA A 37 14.70 0.34 -3.46
N PRO A 38 14.20 -0.88 -3.72
CA PRO A 38 12.81 -1.31 -3.56
C PRO A 38 12.43 -1.55 -2.10
N VAL A 39 11.15 -1.42 -1.76
CA VAL A 39 10.60 -1.76 -0.42
C VAL A 39 9.72 -3.01 -0.41
N ALA A 40 9.15 -3.39 -1.55
CA ALA A 40 8.44 -4.65 -1.75
C ALA A 40 8.46 -5.04 -3.23
N MET A 41 8.30 -6.33 -3.51
CA MET A 41 7.84 -6.81 -4.81
C MET A 41 6.32 -6.95 -4.77
N VAL A 42 5.62 -6.51 -5.81
CA VAL A 42 4.15 -6.48 -5.85
C VAL A 42 3.63 -7.56 -6.79
N ALA A 43 2.66 -8.33 -6.33
CA ALA A 43 1.99 -9.39 -7.08
C ALA A 43 0.48 -9.38 -6.85
N GLU A 44 -0.26 -9.97 -7.77
CA GLU A 44 -1.73 -9.95 -7.83
C GLU A 44 -2.26 -11.40 -7.80
N VAL A 45 -3.16 -11.71 -6.86
CA VAL A 45 -3.73 -13.07 -6.71
C VAL A 45 -5.27 -13.08 -6.65
N GLY A 46 -5.92 -11.91 -6.57
CA GLY A 46 -7.37 -11.79 -6.35
C GLY A 46 -8.26 -12.02 -7.59
N ASP A 47 -7.88 -11.40 -8.72
CA ASP A 47 -8.67 -11.44 -9.95
C ASP A 47 -7.88 -12.09 -11.11
N PRO A 48 -8.32 -13.25 -11.64
CA PRO A 48 -7.64 -13.85 -12.78
C PRO A 48 -7.68 -12.97 -14.04
N LEU A 49 -8.73 -12.14 -14.21
CA LEU A 49 -8.82 -11.26 -15.37
C LEU A 49 -7.80 -10.12 -15.33
N SER A 50 -7.49 -9.59 -14.13
CA SER A 50 -6.50 -8.52 -13.98
C SER A 50 -5.07 -8.97 -14.32
N VAL A 51 -4.81 -10.28 -14.28
CA VAL A 51 -3.52 -10.89 -14.62
C VAL A 51 -3.52 -11.65 -15.96
N GLY A 52 -4.60 -11.54 -16.74
CA GLY A 52 -4.72 -12.19 -18.05
C GLY A 52 -4.82 -13.73 -17.99
N LEU A 53 -5.29 -14.28 -16.88
CA LEU A 53 -5.45 -15.73 -16.66
C LEU A 53 -6.94 -16.12 -16.60
N SER A 54 -7.21 -17.42 -16.73
CA SER A 54 -8.60 -17.91 -16.85
C SER A 54 -9.21 -18.34 -15.52
N SER A 55 -8.38 -18.63 -14.51
CA SER A 55 -8.87 -19.09 -13.21
C SER A 55 -7.93 -18.71 -12.06
N ARG A 56 -8.48 -18.58 -10.86
CA ARG A 56 -7.68 -18.32 -9.64
C ARG A 56 -6.66 -19.43 -9.35
N GLY A 57 -7.00 -20.68 -9.64
CA GLY A 57 -6.08 -21.81 -9.50
C GLY A 57 -4.85 -21.67 -10.39
N GLU A 58 -5.03 -21.14 -11.60
CA GLU A 58 -3.93 -20.86 -12.53
C GLU A 58 -2.96 -19.80 -11.98
N ILE A 59 -3.48 -18.75 -11.32
CA ILE A 59 -2.67 -17.70 -10.69
C ILE A 59 -1.72 -18.32 -9.65
N ILE A 60 -2.26 -19.16 -8.76
CA ILE A 60 -1.49 -19.83 -7.70
C ILE A 60 -0.40 -20.74 -8.30
N VAL A 61 -0.72 -21.48 -9.36
CA VAL A 61 0.24 -22.33 -10.07
C VAL A 61 1.34 -21.49 -10.72
N LYS A 62 0.98 -20.40 -11.41
CA LYS A 62 1.94 -19.50 -12.07
C LYS A 62 2.85 -18.78 -11.09
N LEU A 63 2.32 -18.32 -9.96
CA LEU A 63 3.13 -17.72 -8.91
C LEU A 63 4.11 -18.73 -8.31
N ARG A 64 3.67 -19.97 -8.09
CA ARG A 64 4.54 -21.05 -7.61
C ARG A 64 5.62 -21.40 -8.64
N GLU A 65 5.26 -21.52 -9.91
CA GLU A 65 6.19 -21.76 -11.02
C GLU A 65 7.27 -20.67 -11.07
N LEU A 66 6.88 -19.40 -10.96
CA LEU A 66 7.81 -18.27 -10.93
C LEU A 66 8.80 -18.35 -9.74
N LEU A 67 8.33 -18.69 -8.55
CA LEU A 67 9.19 -18.81 -7.37
C LEU A 67 10.16 -19.99 -7.46
N GLU A 68 9.71 -21.14 -7.99
CA GLU A 68 10.60 -22.28 -8.27
C GLU A 68 11.64 -21.95 -9.33
N ASP A 69 11.22 -21.30 -10.42
CA ASP A 69 12.11 -20.90 -11.50
C ASP A 69 13.15 -19.90 -11.01
N THR A 70 12.76 -18.98 -10.14
CA THR A 70 13.68 -18.03 -9.50
C THR A 70 14.72 -18.77 -8.65
N LYS A 71 14.30 -19.78 -7.88
CA LYS A 71 15.19 -20.58 -7.03
C LYS A 71 16.16 -21.42 -7.87
N PHE A 72 15.67 -22.02 -8.95
CA PHE A 72 16.48 -22.78 -9.89
C PHE A 72 17.47 -21.86 -10.62
N PHE A 73 16.99 -20.75 -11.18
CA PHE A 73 17.82 -19.75 -11.86
C PHE A 73 18.94 -19.21 -10.97
N ARG A 74 18.65 -18.93 -9.69
CA ARG A 74 19.66 -18.46 -8.73
C ARG A 74 20.82 -19.45 -8.56
N THR A 75 20.53 -20.75 -8.57
CA THR A 75 21.53 -21.81 -8.35
C THR A 75 22.19 -22.32 -9.64
N HIS A 76 21.57 -22.07 -10.81
CA HIS A 76 21.99 -22.62 -12.10
C HIS A 76 22.07 -21.54 -13.19
N ARG A 77 22.60 -20.35 -12.87
CA ARG A 77 22.72 -19.23 -13.83
C ARG A 77 23.46 -19.62 -15.11
N ASP A 78 24.55 -20.38 -14.98
CA ASP A 78 25.35 -20.81 -16.12
C ASP A 78 24.58 -21.74 -17.07
N ALA A 79 23.70 -22.58 -16.52
CA ALA A 79 22.87 -23.47 -17.33
C ALA A 79 21.81 -22.68 -18.13
N PHE A 80 21.26 -21.62 -17.54
CA PHE A 80 20.36 -20.71 -18.25
C PHE A 80 21.11 -19.94 -19.36
N ASP A 81 22.28 -19.38 -19.05
CA ASP A 81 23.06 -18.58 -19.99
C ASP A 81 23.56 -19.40 -21.20
N ARG A 82 23.71 -20.72 -21.03
CA ARG A 82 24.07 -21.66 -22.10
C ARG A 82 22.88 -22.29 -22.81
N ALA A 83 21.64 -21.87 -22.50
CA ALA A 83 20.40 -22.45 -23.01
C ALA A 83 20.28 -23.97 -22.75
N GLN A 84 20.76 -24.42 -21.59
CA GLN A 84 20.74 -25.82 -21.14
C GLN A 84 19.68 -26.08 -20.06
N SER A 85 18.81 -25.11 -19.78
CA SER A 85 17.67 -25.28 -18.86
C SER A 85 16.37 -25.49 -19.63
N ARG A 86 15.35 -26.03 -18.94
CA ARG A 86 13.97 -25.94 -19.44
C ARG A 86 13.56 -24.47 -19.63
N PRO A 87 12.52 -24.18 -20.45
CA PRO A 87 11.92 -22.86 -20.49
C PRO A 87 11.48 -22.43 -19.09
N PHE A 88 11.73 -21.17 -18.75
CA PHE A 88 11.25 -20.56 -17.51
C PHE A 88 9.97 -19.75 -17.76
N ALA A 89 9.22 -19.54 -16.68
CA ALA A 89 7.97 -18.80 -16.65
C ALA A 89 8.13 -17.29 -16.86
N ALA A 90 9.34 -16.74 -16.68
CA ALA A 90 9.61 -15.31 -16.80
C ALA A 90 10.98 -15.02 -17.41
N SER A 91 11.21 -13.76 -17.79
CA SER A 91 12.46 -13.33 -18.40
C SER A 91 13.62 -13.39 -17.41
N ARG A 92 14.87 -13.35 -17.93
CA ARG A 92 16.09 -13.28 -17.10
C ARG A 92 16.03 -12.15 -16.08
N LEU A 93 15.55 -10.97 -16.50
CA LEU A 93 15.52 -9.78 -15.65
C LEU A 93 14.47 -9.93 -14.54
N ASP A 94 13.32 -10.53 -14.84
CA ASP A 94 12.27 -10.77 -13.85
C ASP A 94 12.72 -11.79 -12.80
N LEU A 95 13.31 -12.90 -13.25
CA LEU A 95 13.87 -13.91 -12.34
C LEU A 95 14.97 -13.29 -11.46
N GLN A 96 15.82 -12.43 -12.03
CA GLN A 96 16.83 -11.72 -11.25
C GLN A 96 16.21 -10.75 -10.22
N ALA A 97 15.13 -10.06 -10.58
CA ALA A 97 14.41 -9.15 -9.69
C ALA A 97 13.68 -9.87 -8.55
N MET A 98 13.31 -11.14 -8.73
CA MET A 98 12.66 -11.98 -7.73
C MET A 98 13.64 -12.63 -6.74
N ILE A 99 14.96 -12.66 -7.01
CA ILE A 99 15.96 -13.25 -6.10
C ILE A 99 15.89 -12.69 -4.67
N PRO A 100 15.81 -11.36 -4.45
CA PRO A 100 15.70 -10.80 -3.10
C PRO A 100 14.44 -11.25 -2.34
N VAL A 101 13.38 -11.65 -3.06
CA VAL A 101 12.12 -12.13 -2.47
C VAL A 101 12.29 -13.53 -1.88
N ILE A 102 12.85 -14.47 -2.65
CA ILE A 102 13.12 -15.84 -2.18
C ILE A 102 14.24 -15.92 -1.15
N GLU A 103 15.07 -14.88 -1.04
CA GLU A 103 16.07 -14.73 0.03
C GLU A 103 15.51 -14.06 1.29
N GLY A 104 14.23 -13.66 1.30
CA GLY A 104 13.58 -12.99 2.43
C GLY A 104 14.12 -11.59 2.72
N ARG A 105 14.87 -10.98 1.78
CA ARG A 105 15.42 -9.63 1.89
C ARG A 105 14.43 -8.56 1.44
N LEU A 106 13.53 -8.89 0.52
CA LEU A 106 12.46 -8.02 0.02
C LEU A 106 11.12 -8.73 0.26
N PRO A 107 10.15 -8.09 0.94
CA PRO A 107 8.82 -8.69 1.10
C PRO A 107 8.06 -8.74 -0.23
N LEU A 108 7.18 -9.74 -0.35
CA LEU A 108 6.20 -9.87 -1.41
C LEU A 108 4.86 -9.30 -0.89
N LEU A 109 4.42 -8.20 -1.49
CA LEU A 109 3.10 -7.62 -1.29
C LEU A 109 2.15 -8.27 -2.29
N ILE A 110 1.15 -9.00 -1.79
CA ILE A 110 0.14 -9.65 -2.62
C ILE A 110 -1.19 -8.92 -2.46
N THR A 111 -1.73 -8.39 -3.56
CA THR A 111 -3.09 -7.87 -3.62
C THR A 111 -4.06 -9.05 -3.72
N VAL A 112 -4.87 -9.23 -2.68
CA VAL A 112 -5.82 -10.34 -2.57
C VAL A 112 -6.89 -10.04 -1.51
N ASP A 113 -8.15 -10.37 -1.81
CA ASP A 113 -9.28 -10.06 -0.94
C ASP A 113 -9.87 -11.27 -0.22
N ARG A 114 -9.98 -12.40 -0.91
CA ARG A 114 -10.74 -13.55 -0.43
C ARG A 114 -9.98 -14.37 0.60
N ALA A 115 -10.66 -14.84 1.64
CA ALA A 115 -10.03 -15.59 2.73
C ALA A 115 -9.33 -16.89 2.24
N SER A 116 -9.93 -17.59 1.26
CA SER A 116 -9.32 -18.78 0.66
C SER A 116 -8.02 -18.49 -0.08
N ASP A 117 -7.97 -17.34 -0.76
CA ASP A 117 -6.86 -16.95 -1.61
C ASP A 117 -5.73 -16.37 -0.76
N ILE A 118 -6.07 -15.66 0.33
CA ILE A 118 -5.11 -15.27 1.38
C ILE A 118 -4.50 -16.53 2.04
N ASP A 119 -5.29 -17.55 2.40
CA ASP A 119 -4.75 -18.80 2.97
C ASP A 119 -3.81 -19.51 1.99
N ALA A 120 -4.10 -19.48 0.68
CA ALA A 120 -3.22 -20.00 -0.37
C ALA A 120 -1.92 -19.19 -0.49
N ALA A 121 -1.99 -17.86 -0.48
CA ALA A 121 -0.82 -16.98 -0.45
C ALA A 121 0.06 -17.24 0.78
N MET A 122 -0.55 -17.43 1.96
CA MET A 122 0.16 -17.80 3.19
C MET A 122 0.88 -19.14 3.07
N ARG A 123 0.29 -20.13 2.37
CA ARG A 123 0.96 -21.43 2.12
C ARG A 123 2.17 -21.25 1.22
N ILE A 124 2.04 -20.50 0.12
CA ILE A 124 3.16 -20.19 -0.77
C ILE A 124 4.28 -19.48 -0.01
N ALA A 125 3.95 -18.45 0.78
CA ALA A 125 4.94 -17.72 1.56
C ALA A 125 5.73 -18.63 2.52
N ARG A 126 5.06 -19.59 3.17
CA ARG A 126 5.74 -20.60 4.01
C ARG A 126 6.63 -21.54 3.20
N ASP A 127 6.13 -22.09 2.10
CA ASP A 127 6.86 -23.07 1.31
C ASP A 127 8.16 -22.51 0.71
N TYR A 128 8.16 -21.22 0.37
CA TYR A 128 9.31 -20.52 -0.23
C TYR A 128 10.06 -19.62 0.76
N ASN A 129 9.68 -19.61 2.04
CA ASN A 129 10.25 -18.74 3.07
C ASN A 129 10.27 -17.24 2.67
N VAL A 130 9.19 -16.80 2.04
CA VAL A 130 9.00 -15.43 1.57
C VAL A 130 8.28 -14.61 2.66
N LYS A 131 8.76 -13.38 2.89
CA LYS A 131 8.06 -12.42 3.75
C LYS A 131 6.84 -11.90 3.01
N LEU A 132 5.65 -12.11 3.56
CA LEU A 132 4.37 -11.75 2.94
C LEU A 132 3.79 -10.48 3.56
N ILE A 133 3.22 -9.63 2.72
CA ILE A 133 2.35 -8.50 3.07
C ILE A 133 1.06 -8.67 2.27
N ILE A 134 -0.10 -8.48 2.89
CA ILE A 134 -1.39 -8.52 2.18
C ILE A 134 -1.83 -7.10 1.85
N GLY A 135 -2.16 -6.85 0.58
CA GLY A 135 -2.87 -5.65 0.12
C GLY A 135 -4.34 -5.96 -0.15
N GLY A 136 -5.24 -5.04 0.24
CA GLY A 136 -6.69 -5.23 0.15
C GLY A 136 -7.21 -5.98 1.37
N GLY A 137 -7.42 -7.29 1.20
CA GLY A 137 -7.84 -8.18 2.28
C GLY A 137 -9.28 -7.95 2.74
N ALA A 138 -10.23 -7.82 1.83
CA ALA A 138 -11.66 -7.66 2.16
C ALA A 138 -12.18 -8.71 3.16
N GLU A 139 -11.72 -9.96 3.08
CA GLU A 139 -12.07 -11.06 3.98
C GLU A 139 -10.94 -11.42 4.96
N ALA A 140 -9.91 -10.58 5.10
CA ALA A 140 -8.78 -10.86 6.00
C ALA A 140 -9.24 -11.02 7.46
N TRP A 141 -10.29 -10.30 7.89
CA TRP A 141 -10.90 -10.45 9.21
C TRP A 141 -11.37 -11.89 9.51
N MET A 142 -11.72 -12.69 8.50
CA MET A 142 -12.19 -14.07 8.67
C MET A 142 -11.06 -15.03 9.08
N ILE A 143 -9.82 -14.63 8.85
CA ILE A 143 -8.61 -15.42 9.12
C ILE A 143 -7.57 -14.62 9.92
N ALA A 144 -8.02 -13.61 10.67
CA ALA A 144 -7.18 -12.67 11.41
C ALA A 144 -6.22 -13.39 12.38
N ASP A 145 -6.69 -14.44 13.06
CA ASP A 145 -5.86 -15.24 13.98
C ASP A 145 -4.68 -15.90 13.26
N LYS A 146 -4.89 -16.40 12.04
CA LYS A 146 -3.83 -17.01 11.23
C LYS A 146 -2.82 -15.96 10.78
N LEU A 147 -3.29 -14.79 10.36
CA LEU A 147 -2.44 -13.66 9.95
C LEU A 147 -1.60 -13.17 11.12
N ALA A 148 -2.19 -13.04 12.31
CA ALA A 148 -1.51 -12.62 13.53
C ALA A 148 -0.45 -13.63 13.97
N ALA A 149 -0.80 -14.93 13.99
CA ALA A 149 0.15 -16.00 14.31
C ALA A 149 1.34 -16.04 13.34
N ALA A 150 1.10 -15.77 12.07
CA ALA A 150 2.14 -15.70 11.04
C ALA A 150 2.88 -14.34 10.99
N ARG A 151 2.43 -13.33 11.77
CA ARG A 151 2.93 -11.94 11.77
C ARG A 151 2.90 -11.31 10.37
N ILE A 152 1.85 -11.57 9.62
CA ILE A 152 1.65 -11.03 8.27
C ILE A 152 0.86 -9.72 8.39
N PRO A 153 1.42 -8.57 7.99
CA PRO A 153 0.72 -7.30 8.02
C PRO A 153 -0.29 -7.19 6.86
N VAL A 154 -1.29 -6.32 7.05
CA VAL A 154 -2.36 -6.06 6.09
C VAL A 154 -2.47 -4.56 5.79
N LEU A 155 -2.51 -4.21 4.51
CA LEU A 155 -2.82 -2.87 4.00
C LEU A 155 -4.28 -2.87 3.55
N THR A 156 -5.13 -2.07 4.19
CA THR A 156 -6.58 -2.06 3.92
C THR A 156 -7.19 -0.66 4.06
N GLY A 157 -8.32 -0.42 3.39
CA GLY A 157 -9.09 0.81 3.53
C GLY A 157 -10.11 0.69 4.65
N ALA A 158 -10.23 1.71 5.50
CA ALA A 158 -11.19 1.70 6.61
C ALA A 158 -12.61 2.04 6.15
N MET A 159 -12.74 2.80 5.06
CA MET A 159 -14.02 3.20 4.48
C MET A 159 -14.56 2.22 3.43
N ASN A 160 -13.85 1.12 3.18
CA ASN A 160 -14.23 0.12 2.19
C ASN A 160 -15.40 -0.74 2.70
N ASN A 161 -16.58 -0.56 2.10
CA ASN A 161 -17.79 -1.31 2.44
C ASN A 161 -18.64 -1.77 1.25
N ILE A 162 -18.32 -1.32 0.04
CA ILE A 162 -18.94 -1.78 -1.20
C ILE A 162 -17.98 -2.76 -1.87
N PRO A 163 -18.35 -4.04 -2.01
CA PRO A 163 -17.53 -5.00 -2.75
C PRO A 163 -17.28 -4.54 -4.18
N ALA A 164 -16.01 -4.40 -4.57
CA ALA A 164 -15.62 -4.09 -5.95
C ALA A 164 -15.91 -5.25 -6.92
N GLY A 165 -16.05 -6.47 -6.41
CA GLY A 165 -16.37 -7.67 -7.18
C GLY A 165 -16.57 -8.91 -6.30
N PHE A 166 -16.75 -10.07 -6.93
CA PHE A 166 -17.01 -11.34 -6.25
C PHE A 166 -15.89 -11.81 -5.31
N ALA A 167 -14.67 -11.28 -5.45
CA ALA A 167 -13.56 -11.57 -4.56
C ALA A 167 -13.66 -10.83 -3.21
N ALA A 168 -14.44 -9.75 -3.14
CA ALA A 168 -14.50 -8.82 -2.01
C ALA A 168 -15.86 -8.83 -1.28
N LEU A 169 -16.65 -9.91 -1.38
CA LEU A 169 -18.00 -9.96 -0.82
C LEU A 169 -18.06 -9.76 0.70
N GLY A 170 -17.02 -10.17 1.44
CA GLY A 170 -16.92 -9.95 2.88
C GLY A 170 -16.37 -8.58 3.30
N GLN A 171 -16.23 -7.63 2.37
CA GLN A 171 -15.74 -6.29 2.66
C GLN A 171 -16.64 -5.57 3.67
N ARG A 172 -16.01 -4.95 4.68
CA ARG A 172 -16.70 -4.26 5.78
C ARG A 172 -15.79 -3.23 6.45
N GLN A 173 -16.37 -2.17 7.02
CA GLN A 173 -15.59 -1.11 7.66
C GLN A 173 -14.85 -1.57 8.93
N GLU A 174 -15.36 -2.57 9.64
CA GLU A 174 -14.72 -3.08 10.86
C GLU A 174 -13.50 -3.96 10.59
N ASN A 175 -13.15 -4.22 9.32
CA ASN A 175 -12.04 -5.10 8.94
C ASN A 175 -10.74 -4.71 9.65
N ALA A 176 -10.35 -3.44 9.59
CA ALA A 176 -9.14 -2.93 10.23
C ALA A 176 -9.17 -3.09 11.76
N GLY A 177 -10.31 -2.81 12.40
CA GLY A 177 -10.50 -2.98 13.84
C GLY A 177 -10.41 -4.44 14.28
N LEU A 178 -11.05 -5.36 13.54
CA LEU A 178 -11.00 -6.80 13.80
C LEU A 178 -9.59 -7.37 13.65
N LEU A 179 -8.88 -6.97 12.59
CA LEU A 179 -7.48 -7.35 12.37
C LEU A 179 -6.58 -6.85 13.51
N ARG A 180 -6.73 -5.59 13.92
CA ARG A 180 -5.95 -5.05 15.03
C ARG A 180 -6.23 -5.76 16.35
N LYS A 181 -7.50 -6.03 16.64
CA LYS A 181 -7.92 -6.78 17.84
C LYS A 181 -7.31 -8.18 17.89
N ALA A 182 -7.14 -8.84 16.75
CA ALA A 182 -6.48 -10.14 16.65
C ALA A 182 -4.94 -10.07 16.75
N GLY A 183 -4.34 -8.87 16.76
CA GLY A 183 -2.90 -8.67 16.83
C GLY A 183 -2.20 -8.54 15.48
N VAL A 184 -2.95 -8.46 14.37
CA VAL A 184 -2.39 -8.21 13.03
C VAL A 184 -1.92 -6.77 12.95
N GLN A 185 -0.72 -6.52 12.40
CA GLN A 185 -0.32 -5.14 12.11
C GLN A 185 -1.08 -4.63 10.88
N VAL A 186 -1.68 -3.44 10.98
CA VAL A 186 -2.49 -2.85 9.90
C VAL A 186 -1.86 -1.54 9.46
N ALA A 187 -1.82 -1.30 8.16
CA ALA A 187 -1.67 0.04 7.61
C ALA A 187 -2.95 0.43 6.87
N LEU A 188 -3.39 1.66 7.09
CA LEU A 188 -4.54 2.21 6.37
C LEU A 188 -4.06 2.83 5.07
N ILE A 189 -4.80 2.61 3.99
CA ILE A 189 -4.52 3.18 2.67
C ILE A 189 -5.64 4.15 2.28
N GLY A 190 -5.28 5.18 1.52
CA GLY A 190 -6.18 6.28 1.13
C GLY A 190 -7.12 5.94 -0.04
N ASN A 191 -7.79 4.80 0.00
CA ASN A 191 -8.79 4.39 -0.98
C ASN A 191 -10.20 4.56 -0.39
N ALA A 192 -10.74 5.78 -0.47
CA ALA A 192 -12.09 6.05 0.00
C ALA A 192 -13.12 5.30 -0.86
N GLY A 193 -13.52 4.11 -0.41
CA GLY A 193 -14.64 3.34 -0.94
C GLY A 193 -14.39 2.63 -2.26
N GLY A 194 -13.86 1.41 -2.19
CA GLY A 194 -14.26 0.23 -2.97
C GLY A 194 -14.42 0.30 -4.50
N GLY A 195 -13.94 1.34 -5.21
CA GLY A 195 -14.25 1.47 -6.63
C GLY A 195 -13.16 2.05 -7.52
N ASP A 196 -12.05 2.54 -6.96
CA ASP A 196 -11.02 3.17 -7.78
C ASP A 196 -9.64 3.06 -7.11
N GLU A 197 -8.90 1.99 -7.42
CA GLU A 197 -7.51 1.81 -6.99
C GLU A 197 -6.57 2.88 -7.58
N GLU A 198 -7.03 3.59 -8.61
CA GLU A 198 -6.33 4.72 -9.24
C GLU A 198 -6.56 6.06 -8.52
N ALA A 199 -7.39 6.09 -7.47
CA ALA A 199 -7.75 7.34 -6.82
C ALA A 199 -6.58 7.93 -6.01
N PHE A 200 -6.06 9.05 -6.52
CA PHE A 200 -5.14 10.04 -5.94
C PHE A 200 -5.63 10.69 -4.61
N ASN A 201 -6.28 9.92 -3.75
CA ASN A 201 -6.97 10.40 -2.55
C ASN A 201 -6.17 10.16 -1.27
N VAL A 202 -4.84 10.11 -1.32
CA VAL A 202 -3.98 10.05 -0.12
C VAL A 202 -4.27 11.20 0.86
N ARG A 203 -4.82 12.32 0.37
CA ARG A 203 -5.38 13.43 1.18
C ARG A 203 -6.49 13.01 2.16
N ASN A 204 -7.22 11.93 1.87
CA ASN A 204 -8.31 11.42 2.69
C ASN A 204 -7.79 10.46 3.79
N LEU A 205 -6.49 10.19 3.87
CA LEU A 205 -5.94 9.25 4.84
C LEU A 205 -6.28 9.62 6.30
N LYS A 206 -6.38 10.92 6.63
CA LYS A 206 -6.86 11.37 7.95
C LYS A 206 -8.30 10.91 8.22
N GLN A 207 -9.15 10.97 7.21
CA GLN A 207 -10.55 10.57 7.29
C GLN A 207 -10.66 9.05 7.37
N GLU A 208 -9.83 8.29 6.64
CA GLU A 208 -9.73 6.83 6.79
C GLU A 208 -9.40 6.47 8.24
N ALA A 209 -8.35 7.06 8.80
CA ALA A 209 -7.93 6.77 10.17
C ALA A 209 -8.98 7.16 11.22
N GLY A 210 -9.60 8.34 11.10
CA GLY A 210 -10.68 8.76 11.99
C GLY A 210 -11.90 7.84 11.93
N ASN A 211 -12.30 7.41 10.73
CA ASN A 211 -13.40 6.46 10.58
C ASN A 211 -13.05 5.08 11.12
N ALA A 212 -11.80 4.63 10.97
CA ALA A 212 -11.35 3.36 11.53
C ALA A 212 -11.54 3.28 13.06
N VAL A 213 -11.37 4.41 13.77
CA VAL A 213 -11.67 4.50 15.20
C VAL A 213 -13.14 4.23 15.49
N SER A 214 -14.04 4.84 14.72
CA SER A 214 -15.50 4.60 14.82
C SER A 214 -15.89 3.15 14.53
N TYR A 215 -15.06 2.42 13.78
CA TYR A 215 -15.28 1.01 13.41
C TYR A 215 -14.41 0.00 14.17
N GLY A 216 -13.86 0.39 15.33
CA GLY A 216 -13.31 -0.53 16.31
C GLY A 216 -11.79 -0.54 16.45
N MET A 217 -11.05 0.34 15.77
CA MET A 217 -9.66 0.62 16.14
C MET A 217 -9.61 1.57 17.35
N THR A 218 -8.54 1.49 18.15
CA THR A 218 -8.23 2.57 19.10
C THR A 218 -7.66 3.77 18.35
N TRP A 219 -7.70 4.96 18.95
CA TRP A 219 -7.08 6.16 18.38
C TRP A 219 -5.58 5.95 18.12
N ASP A 220 -4.86 5.35 19.08
CA ASP A 220 -3.44 5.05 18.95
C ASP A 220 -3.16 4.04 17.83
N ASP A 221 -3.98 2.99 17.69
CA ASP A 221 -3.85 2.04 16.59
C ASP A 221 -4.08 2.71 15.23
N ALA A 222 -5.08 3.60 15.13
CA ALA A 222 -5.38 4.32 13.90
C ALA A 222 -4.23 5.28 13.52
N LEU A 223 -3.68 6.02 14.47
CA LEU A 223 -2.52 6.88 14.23
C LEU A 223 -1.30 6.06 13.82
N ARG A 224 -1.05 4.93 14.50
CA ARG A 224 0.04 4.01 14.18
C ARG A 224 -0.12 3.44 12.77
N ALA A 225 -1.34 3.11 12.35
CA ALA A 225 -1.64 2.53 11.03
C ALA A 225 -1.37 3.49 9.87
N VAL A 226 -1.30 4.80 10.11
CA VAL A 226 -0.94 5.81 9.10
C VAL A 226 0.45 6.41 9.29
N THR A 227 1.22 5.92 10.28
CA THR A 227 2.56 6.44 10.61
C THR A 227 3.59 5.31 10.76
N LEU A 228 3.72 4.71 11.95
CA LEU A 228 4.79 3.78 12.28
C LEU A 228 4.61 2.39 11.65
N ALA A 229 3.38 1.88 11.56
CA ALA A 229 3.13 0.55 10.99
C ALA A 229 3.59 0.43 9.52
N PRO A 230 3.21 1.32 8.58
CA PRO A 230 3.74 1.24 7.21
C PRO A 230 5.26 1.43 7.15
N ALA A 231 5.84 2.26 8.03
CA ALA A 231 7.29 2.40 8.12
C ALA A 231 7.98 1.08 8.55
N GLU A 232 7.36 0.28 9.42
CA GLU A 232 7.86 -1.05 9.81
C GLU A 232 7.76 -2.05 8.65
N PHE A 233 6.63 -2.07 7.93
CA PHE A 233 6.39 -3.01 6.82
C PHE A 233 7.42 -2.87 5.71
N PHE A 234 7.77 -1.61 5.41
CA PHE A 234 8.67 -1.25 4.32
C PHE A 234 10.11 -0.98 4.78
N GLY A 235 10.45 -1.30 6.03
CA GLY A 235 11.81 -1.24 6.55
C GLY A 235 12.38 0.17 6.61
N ALA A 236 11.58 1.15 7.03
CA ALA A 236 11.97 2.54 7.21
C ALA A 236 11.66 3.08 8.62
N ALA A 237 11.28 2.20 9.56
CA ALA A 237 10.97 2.58 10.94
C ALA A 237 12.18 3.13 11.70
N ASP A 238 13.40 2.93 11.23
CA ASP A 238 14.61 3.58 11.75
C ASP A 238 14.72 5.06 11.33
N ARG A 239 13.98 5.49 10.30
CA ARG A 239 14.03 6.84 9.74
C ARG A 239 12.75 7.64 9.91
N ILE A 240 11.58 7.03 9.76
CA ILE A 240 10.29 7.74 9.75
C ILE A 240 9.23 7.02 10.61
N GLY A 241 8.01 7.58 10.63
CA GLY A 241 6.84 6.97 11.26
C GLY A 241 6.70 7.21 12.76
N SER A 242 7.69 7.78 13.44
CA SER A 242 7.51 8.28 14.81
C SER A 242 8.48 9.43 15.13
N LEU A 243 8.14 10.21 16.17
CA LEU A 243 8.95 11.32 16.63
C LEU A 243 9.94 10.82 17.70
N GLN A 244 11.14 10.44 17.27
CA GLN A 244 12.23 10.01 18.15
C GLN A 244 13.57 10.62 17.71
N PRO A 245 14.51 10.85 18.64
CA PRO A 245 15.85 11.33 18.30
C PRO A 245 16.54 10.45 17.25
N GLY A 246 17.20 11.08 16.28
CA GLY A 246 17.91 10.39 15.18
C GLY A 246 17.04 10.02 13.98
N ARG A 247 15.71 10.16 14.07
CA ARG A 247 14.79 10.01 12.94
C ARG A 247 14.65 11.30 12.14
N GLU A 248 14.11 11.20 10.93
CA GLU A 248 13.88 12.34 10.06
C GLU A 248 12.83 13.29 10.65
N GLY A 249 13.06 14.59 10.47
CA GLY A 249 12.16 15.66 10.91
C GLY A 249 10.89 15.78 10.04
N ASN A 250 10.17 14.67 9.87
CA ASN A 250 8.86 14.61 9.22
C ASN A 250 7.79 14.85 10.28
N VAL A 251 7.35 16.10 10.42
CA VAL A 251 6.47 16.54 11.50
C VAL A 251 5.31 17.33 10.94
N VAL A 252 4.10 17.07 11.44
CA VAL A 252 2.91 17.86 11.12
C VAL A 252 2.36 18.43 12.42
N VAL A 253 2.19 19.75 12.45
CA VAL A 253 1.56 20.46 13.56
C VAL A 253 0.11 20.69 13.17
N TRP A 254 -0.80 20.19 14.00
CA TRP A 254 -2.23 20.28 13.82
C TRP A 254 -2.84 21.21 14.86
N SER A 255 -3.89 21.95 14.49
CA SER A 255 -4.61 22.84 15.40
C SER A 255 -5.42 22.11 16.48
N GLY A 256 -5.42 20.77 16.49
CA GLY A 256 -6.25 19.89 17.31
C GLY A 256 -6.00 18.42 16.96
N ASP A 257 -6.95 17.54 17.31
CA ASP A 257 -6.89 16.13 16.93
C ASP A 257 -6.89 15.97 15.40
N PRO A 258 -5.87 15.31 14.79
CA PRO A 258 -5.77 15.16 13.34
C PRO A 258 -6.97 14.45 12.69
N PHE A 259 -7.72 13.64 13.43
CA PHE A 259 -8.88 12.90 12.91
C PHE A 259 -10.18 13.71 12.94
N GLU A 260 -10.20 14.83 13.66
CA GLU A 260 -11.34 15.74 13.66
C GLU A 260 -11.47 16.47 12.31
N PHE A 261 -12.71 16.62 11.86
CA PHE A 261 -13.00 17.24 10.55
C PHE A 261 -12.60 18.72 10.53
N THR A 262 -12.79 19.42 11.65
CA THR A 262 -12.49 20.86 11.79
C THR A 262 -11.00 21.16 11.97
N THR A 263 -10.19 20.15 12.29
CA THR A 263 -8.75 20.30 12.52
C THR A 263 -8.01 20.62 11.23
N ARG A 264 -7.14 21.62 11.31
CA ARG A 264 -6.33 22.12 10.20
C ARG A 264 -4.86 21.82 10.44
N VAL A 265 -4.12 21.66 9.35
CA VAL A 265 -2.66 21.64 9.38
C VAL A 265 -2.15 23.07 9.52
N GLU A 266 -1.38 23.32 10.58
CA GLU A 266 -0.73 24.60 10.83
C GLU A 266 0.66 24.63 10.20
N HIS A 267 1.45 23.57 10.40
CA HIS A 267 2.80 23.46 9.86
C HIS A 267 3.08 22.04 9.37
N VAL A 268 3.84 21.95 8.28
CA VAL A 268 4.39 20.67 7.77
C VAL A 268 5.89 20.82 7.64
N PHE A 269 6.62 19.92 8.26
CA PHE A 269 8.05 19.77 8.13
C PHE A 269 8.34 18.44 7.46
N VAL A 270 9.19 18.45 6.44
CA VAL A 270 9.71 17.24 5.79
C VAL A 270 11.22 17.33 5.80
N ARG A 271 11.89 16.32 6.34
CA ARG A 271 13.35 16.31 6.59
C ARG A 271 13.84 17.57 7.33
N GLY A 272 13.05 18.03 8.30
CA GLY A 272 13.35 19.22 9.12
C GLY A 272 13.15 20.56 8.40
N ARG A 273 12.68 20.57 7.14
CA ARG A 273 12.39 21.79 6.38
C ARG A 273 10.90 22.06 6.37
N GLU A 274 10.52 23.28 6.77
CA GLU A 274 9.12 23.70 6.75
C GLU A 274 8.64 23.98 5.32
N TYR A 275 7.49 23.40 4.97
CA TYR A 275 6.84 23.57 3.68
C TYR A 275 5.87 24.75 3.71
N LYS A 276 6.27 25.87 3.10
CA LYS A 276 5.48 27.13 3.05
C LYS A 276 4.83 27.42 1.70
N GLU A 277 5.11 26.61 0.68
CA GLU A 277 4.66 26.88 -0.67
C GLU A 277 3.14 26.82 -0.81
N LYS A 278 2.60 27.66 -1.70
CA LYS A 278 1.19 27.63 -2.05
C LYS A 278 0.89 26.36 -2.83
N THR A 279 -0.19 25.68 -2.45
CA THR A 279 -0.68 24.52 -3.20
C THR A 279 -1.36 24.98 -4.48
N ARG A 280 -1.55 24.06 -5.43
CA ARG A 280 -2.39 24.34 -6.62
C ARG A 280 -3.79 24.79 -6.20
N GLN A 281 -4.36 24.22 -5.14
CA GLN A 281 -5.66 24.63 -4.61
C GLN A 281 -5.64 26.06 -4.08
N ASP A 282 -4.59 26.47 -3.36
CA ASP A 282 -4.43 27.87 -2.92
C ASP A 282 -4.40 28.81 -4.12
N LEU A 283 -3.61 28.48 -5.15
CA LEU A 283 -3.51 29.26 -6.38
C LEU A 283 -4.85 29.31 -7.15
N LEU A 284 -5.61 28.21 -7.17
CA LEU A 284 -6.94 28.15 -7.78
C LEU A 284 -7.93 29.00 -6.98
N ILE A 285 -7.98 28.88 -5.65
CA ILE A 285 -8.83 29.71 -4.79
C ILE A 285 -8.52 31.18 -5.02
N GLU A 286 -7.25 31.58 -5.00
CA GLU A 286 -6.85 32.96 -5.26
C GLU A 286 -7.26 33.44 -6.66
N ARG A 287 -7.11 32.59 -7.68
CA ARG A 287 -7.51 32.88 -9.06
C ARG A 287 -9.03 33.07 -9.21
N TYR A 288 -9.83 32.26 -8.53
CA TYR A 288 -11.28 32.21 -8.72
C TYR A 288 -12.10 32.98 -7.67
N ARG A 289 -11.50 33.38 -6.53
CA ARG A 289 -12.19 34.07 -5.42
C ARG A 289 -12.91 35.36 -5.84
N ASN A 290 -12.39 36.07 -6.84
CA ASN A 290 -12.90 37.37 -7.27
C ASN A 290 -13.58 37.35 -8.64
N LEU A 291 -13.77 36.17 -9.24
CA LEU A 291 -14.46 36.09 -10.53
C LEU A 291 -15.97 36.27 -10.32
N PRO A 292 -16.64 37.13 -11.11
CA PRO A 292 -18.08 37.31 -11.02
C PRO A 292 -18.76 35.96 -11.31
N GLY A 293 -19.75 35.58 -10.49
CA GLY A 293 -20.53 34.36 -10.71
C GLY A 293 -21.33 34.50 -12.00
N THR A 294 -20.83 33.97 -13.11
CA THR A 294 -21.53 34.00 -14.41
C THR A 294 -22.70 33.03 -14.51
N HIS A 295 -23.13 32.42 -13.39
CA HIS A 295 -24.25 31.47 -13.38
C HIS A 295 -25.64 32.09 -13.63
N ASN A 296 -25.76 33.43 -13.67
CA ASN A 296 -27.03 34.13 -13.94
C ASN A 296 -26.94 35.13 -15.12
N ALA A 297 -26.08 34.90 -16.12
CA ALA A 297 -26.22 35.64 -17.37
C ALA A 297 -27.34 34.96 -18.19
N PRO A 298 -28.46 35.64 -18.52
CA PRO A 298 -29.47 35.07 -19.40
C PRO A 298 -28.81 34.70 -20.74
N LEU A 299 -29.12 33.51 -21.24
CA LEU A 299 -28.66 33.08 -22.56
C LEU A 299 -29.19 34.07 -23.61
N PRO A 300 -28.37 34.47 -24.59
CA PRO A 300 -28.83 35.35 -25.66
C PRO A 300 -29.98 34.68 -26.43
N GLU A 301 -31.07 35.42 -26.61
CA GLU A 301 -32.24 35.03 -27.43
C GLU A 301 -31.88 34.81 -28.90
#